data_AF-A0A9D4ELR4-F1
#
_entry.id   AF-A0A9D4ELR4-F1
#
_cell.length_a   1.000
_cell.length_b   1.000
_cell.length_c   1.000
_cell.angle_alpha   90.00
_cell.angle_beta   90.00
_cell.angle_gamma   90.00
#
_symmetry.space_group_name_H-M   'P 1'
#
loop_
_entity.id
_entity.type
_entity.pdbx_description
1 polymer ?
#
loop_
_entity_poly.entity_id
_entity_poly.type
_entity_poly.pdbx_seq_one_letter_code
_entity_poly.pdbx_strand_id
1 'polypeptide(L)' 'MQLTQSFWFEVTCEGRVIKSEGKICCDDTINDRVAGPYTQCCGNISYDPSQYTCCEGTSLQELVAGY' A
#
# COMPACT_ATOMS: atom_id res chain seq x y z
N MET A 1 -5.68 -8.36 32.36
CA MET A 1 -4.42 -8.74 31.67
C MET A 1 -4.76 -8.89 30.20
N GLN A 2 -4.47 -8.01 29.24
CA GLN A 2 -3.65 -6.79 29.19
C GLN A 2 -4.51 -5.62 28.72
N LEU A 3 -4.35 -4.48 29.39
CA LEU A 3 -4.72 -3.15 28.88
C LEU A 3 -3.57 -2.70 27.98
N THR A 4 -3.82 -2.19 26.76
CA THR A 4 -3.17 -0.99 26.15
C THR A 4 -3.44 -0.86 24.64
N GLN A 5 -4.22 0.16 24.28
CA GLN A 5 -3.98 1.10 23.15
C GLN A 5 -4.19 0.62 21.68
N SER A 6 -5.07 1.35 20.97
CA SER A 6 -5.01 1.59 19.51
C SER A 6 -5.44 0.48 18.53
N PHE A 7 -6.59 -0.17 18.75
CA PHE A 7 -7.21 -1.15 17.83
C PHE A 7 -7.86 -0.54 16.55
N TRP A 8 -7.20 0.37 15.83
CA TRP A 8 -7.77 0.99 14.60
C TRP A 8 -6.87 0.91 13.35
N PHE A 9 -5.69 0.29 13.42
CA PHE A 9 -4.68 0.39 12.36
C PHE A 9 -4.06 -0.94 11.93
N GLU A 10 -4.68 -2.08 12.23
CA GLU A 10 -4.17 -3.38 11.80
C GLU A 10 -5.00 -3.93 10.63
N VAL A 11 -4.33 -4.44 9.60
CA VAL A 11 -4.96 -5.06 8.43
C VAL A 11 -4.51 -6.51 8.34
N THR A 12 -5.38 -7.41 7.92
CA THR A 12 -4.99 -8.79 7.63
C THR A 12 -4.64 -8.95 6.16
N CYS A 13 -3.49 -9.56 5.86
CA CYS A 13 -3.01 -9.88 4.52
C CYS A 13 -2.51 -11.32 4.55
N GLU A 14 -3.08 -12.22 3.73
CA GLU A 14 -2.70 -13.65 3.72
C GLU A 14 -2.68 -14.30 5.12
N GLY A 15 -3.70 -14.02 5.94
CA GLY A 15 -3.79 -14.53 7.31
C GLY A 15 -2.76 -13.95 8.29
N ARG A 16 -1.94 -12.98 7.87
CA ARG A 16 -0.99 -12.26 8.73
C ARG A 16 -1.55 -10.90 9.08
N VAL A 17 -1.46 -10.54 10.35
CA VAL A 17 -1.79 -9.20 10.83
C VAL A 17 -0.61 -8.29 10.58
N ILE A 18 -0.82 -7.23 9.80
CA ILE A 18 0.17 -6.18 9.52
C ILE A 18 -0.29 -4.84 10.08
N LYS A 19 0.67 -4.02 10.48
CA LYS A 19 0.41 -2.63 10.84
C LYS A 19 0.17 -1.83 9.56
N SER A 20 -1.02 -1.23 9.43
CA SER A 20 -1.36 -0.33 8.32
C SER A 20 -0.52 0.95 8.31
N GLU A 21 0.12 1.26 9.44
CA GLU A 21 1.15 2.30 9.57
C GLU A 21 2.44 1.81 8.89
N GLY A 22 2.56 2.11 7.61
CA GLY A 22 3.76 1.83 6.82
C GLY A 22 3.68 0.58 5.95
N LYS A 23 2.71 -0.32 6.16
CA LYS A 23 2.44 -1.45 5.25
C LYS A 23 1.08 -1.33 4.57
N ILE A 24 0.96 -1.98 3.41
CA ILE A 24 -0.27 -2.15 2.64
C ILE A 24 -0.30 -3.58 2.07
N CYS A 25 -1.50 -4.14 1.89
CA CYS A 25 -1.70 -5.42 1.22
C CYS A 25 -2.18 -5.16 -0.21
N CYS A 26 -1.45 -5.65 -1.21
CA CYS A 26 -1.75 -5.52 -2.63
C CYS A 26 -1.74 -6.93 -3.24
N ASP A 27 -2.87 -7.41 -3.78
CA ASP A 27 -3.05 -8.78 -4.30
C ASP A 27 -2.30 -9.83 -3.46
N ASP A 28 -2.71 -9.93 -2.19
CA ASP A 28 -2.19 -10.91 -1.23
C ASP A 28 -0.69 -10.76 -0.92
N THR A 29 -0.07 -9.66 -1.35
CA THR A 29 1.34 -9.35 -1.13
C THR A 29 1.49 -8.16 -0.19
N ILE A 30 2.23 -8.35 0.90
CA ILE A 30 2.56 -7.29 1.85
C ILE A 30 3.61 -6.38 1.22
N ASN A 31 3.27 -5.12 1.05
CA ASN A 31 4.12 -4.07 0.49
C ASN A 31 4.31 -2.92 1.47
N ASP A 32 5.31 -2.09 1.21
CA ASP A 32 5.55 -0.85 1.94
C ASP A 32 4.66 0.29 1.44
N ARG A 33 4.27 1.19 2.35
CA ARG A 33 3.63 2.45 1.99
C ARG A 33 4.67 3.44 1.48
N VAL A 34 4.84 3.52 0.17
CA VAL A 34 5.79 4.43 -0.48
C VAL A 34 5.34 5.89 -0.50
N ALA A 35 4.02 6.14 -0.42
CA ALA A 35 3.41 7.47 -0.39
C ALA A 35 2.52 7.69 0.85
N GLY A 36 2.84 7.02 1.96
CA GLY A 36 2.06 7.09 3.19
C GLY A 36 0.58 6.72 2.96
N PRO A 37 -0.39 7.55 3.39
CA PRO A 37 -1.82 7.28 3.22
C PRO A 37 -2.26 7.30 1.74
N TYR A 38 -1.49 7.95 0.85
CA TYR A 38 -1.79 8.03 -0.58
C TYR A 38 -1.25 6.85 -1.39
N THR A 39 -0.52 5.93 -0.76
CA THR A 39 -0.01 4.72 -1.44
C THR A 39 -1.17 3.93 -2.04
N GLN A 40 -1.06 3.57 -3.31
CA GLN A 40 -2.02 2.74 -4.02
C GLN A 40 -1.38 1.41 -4.46
N CYS A 41 -2.22 0.45 -4.84
CA CYS A 41 -1.79 -0.84 -5.38
C CYS A 41 -2.01 -0.88 -6.88
N CYS A 42 -1.02 -1.39 -7.62
CA CYS A 42 -1.13 -1.79 -9.01
C CYS A 42 -0.79 -3.27 -9.06
N GLY A 43 -1.82 -4.11 -9.03
CA GLY A 43 -1.68 -5.54 -8.84
C GLY A 43 -1.09 -5.83 -7.47
N ASN A 44 0.02 -6.58 -7.43
CA ASN A 44 0.74 -6.92 -6.21
C ASN A 44 1.81 -5.91 -5.79
N ILE A 45 1.90 -4.74 -6.44
CA ILE A 45 2.94 -3.72 -6.21
C ILE A 45 2.30 -2.46 -5.60
N SER A 46 2.92 -1.89 -4.56
CA SER A 46 2.55 -0.58 -4.07
C SER A 46 3.26 0.56 -4.82
N TYR A 47 2.56 1.67 -5.08
CA TYR A 47 3.13 2.80 -5.81
C TYR A 47 2.61 4.15 -5.29
N ASP A 48 3.37 5.21 -5.62
CA ASP A 48 2.98 6.60 -5.39
C ASP A 48 2.19 7.13 -6.60
N PRO A 49 0.88 7.42 -6.46
CA PRO A 49 0.06 7.92 -7.56
C PRO A 49 0.42 9.34 -8.02
N SER A 50 1.28 10.06 -7.30
CA SER A 50 1.82 11.36 -7.72
C SER A 50 3.01 11.23 -8.68
N GLN A 51 3.66 10.06 -8.70
CA GLN A 51 4.84 9.78 -9.52
C GLN A 51 4.54 8.73 -10.61
N TYR A 52 3.55 7.86 -10.41
CA TYR A 52 3.23 6.77 -11.33
C TYR A 52 1.74 6.66 -11.56
N THR A 53 1.37 6.03 -12.67
CA THR A 53 0.02 5.57 -12.95
C THR A 53 0.01 4.05 -13.17
N CYS A 54 -1.10 3.41 -12.83
CA CYS A 54 -1.30 1.99 -13.06
C CYS A 54 -2.01 1.76 -14.40
N CYS A 55 -1.37 1.03 -15.29
CA CYS A 55 -1.90 0.60 -16.58
C CYS A 55 -2.24 -0.89 -16.53
N GLU A 56 -3.42 -1.23 -17.04
CA GLU A 56 -3.93 -2.61 -17.12
C GLU A 56 -3.95 -3.37 -15.78
N GLY A 57 -3.91 -2.65 -14.65
CA GLY A 57 -3.97 -3.24 -13.32
C GLY A 57 -2.68 -3.88 -12.82
N THR A 58 -1.60 -3.95 -13.62
CA THR A 58 -0.34 -4.60 -13.22
C THR A 58 0.94 -3.90 -13.70
N SER A 59 0.83 -2.86 -14.54
CA SER A 59 2.00 -2.18 -15.12
C SER A 59 2.08 -0.75 -14.63
N LEU A 60 3.21 -0.38 -14.01
CA LEU A 60 3.46 0.99 -13.59
C LEU A 60 4.11 1.80 -14.71
N GLN A 61 3.58 2.99 -14.98
CA GLN A 61 4.17 3.98 -15.86
C GLN A 61 4.46 5.25 -15.09
N GLU A 62 5.65 5.82 -15.25
CA GLU A 62 6.07 7.05 -14.58
C GLU A 62 5.36 8.27 -15.20
N LEU A 63 4.83 9.13 -14.34
CA LEU A 63 4.28 10.42 -14.71
C LEU A 63 5.44 11.38 -14.92
N VAL A 64 5.92 11.48 -16.17
CA VAL A 64 6.93 12.48 -16.52
C VAL A 64 6.33 13.86 -16.29
N ALA A 65 6.87 14.62 -15.32
CA ALA A 65 6.50 16.01 -15.05
C ALA A 65 6.96 16.89 -16.21
N GLY A 66 6.22 16.89 -17.31
CA GLY A 66 6.61 17.53 -18.56
C GLY A 66 5.42 18.10 -19.33
N TYR A 67 4.87 19.22 -18.84
CA TYR A 67 4.30 20.28 -19.66
C TYR A 67 4.31 21.61 -18.89
#